data_AF-A0A242CNV8-F1
#
_entry.id   AF-A0A242CNV8-F1
#
_cell.length_a   1.000
_cell.length_b   1.000
_cell.length_c   1.000
_cell.angle_alpha   90.00
_cell.angle_beta   90.00
_cell.angle_gamma   90.00
#
_symmetry.space_group_name_H-M   'P 1'
#
loop_
_entity.id
_entity.type
_entity.pdbx_description
1 polymer ?
#
loop_
_entity_poly.entity_id
_entity_poly.type
_entity_poly.pdbx_seq_one_letter_code
_entity_poly.pdbx_strand_id
1 'polypeptide(L)'
;MSEHTHDHNHDHDHEGHEHITLIDDQGNETLYEILLTVDGTEEFGRNYVLLYPAGVPEEEDVELQAYAYIENEDGSEGELEQIETEAEWDMIEEVFNTFMAEEEE
;
A
#
# COMPACT_ATOMS: atom_id res chain seq x y z
N MET A 1 33.71 23.61 4.07
CA MET A 1 32.56 24.28 4.69
C MET A 1 31.58 24.54 3.57
N SER A 2 30.52 23.76 3.35
CA SER A 2 29.80 22.88 4.28
C SER A 2 29.22 21.68 3.54
N GLU A 3 29.29 20.50 4.17
CA GLU A 3 28.39 19.38 3.90
C GLU A 3 26.94 19.88 4.01
N HIS A 4 26.12 19.61 3.00
CA HIS A 4 24.67 19.59 3.16
C HIS A 4 24.26 18.12 3.27
N THR A 5 24.33 17.58 4.49
CA THR A 5 23.60 16.38 4.87
C THR A 5 22.14 16.78 4.91
N HIS A 6 21.35 16.35 3.91
CA HIS A 6 19.91 16.54 3.95
C HIS A 6 19.35 15.55 4.98
N ASP A 7 19.30 16.00 6.23
CA ASP A 7 18.54 15.38 7.30
C ASP A 7 17.06 15.67 6.98
N HIS A 8 16.43 14.77 6.23
CA HIS A 8 14.98 14.79 6.04
C HIS A 8 14.35 14.27 7.34
N ASN A 9 14.21 15.16 8.32
CA ASN A 9 13.36 14.97 9.47
C ASN A 9 11.90 14.88 8.97
N HIS A 10 11.44 13.67 8.68
CA HIS A 10 10.06 13.39 8.29
C HIS A 10 9.17 13.57 9.53
N ASP A 11 8.63 14.78 9.67
CA ASP A 11 7.58 15.13 10.63
C ASP A 11 6.29 14.47 10.10
N HIS A 12 6.00 13.25 10.59
CA HIS A 12 4.75 12.53 10.31
C HIS A 12 3.62 13.20 11.11
N ASP A 13 3.05 14.27 10.56
CA ASP A 13 1.80 14.86 11.04
C ASP A 13 0.66 13.86 10.78
N HIS A 14 0.07 13.38 11.87
CA HIS A 14 -0.82 12.22 11.92
C HIS A 14 -2.29 12.68 11.85
N GLU A 15 -2.76 13.09 10.68
CA GLU A 15 -4.18 13.33 10.40
C GLU A 15 -4.53 12.99 8.93
N GLY A 16 -5.09 11.79 8.70
CA GLY A 16 -5.90 11.48 7.51
C GLY A 16 -5.25 10.53 6.50
N HIS A 17 -5.91 9.37 6.31
CA HIS A 17 -5.75 8.41 5.19
C HIS A 17 -4.34 7.88 4.95
N GLU A 18 -4.15 6.56 5.04
CA GLU A 18 -2.86 5.94 4.75
C GLU A 18 -2.57 6.07 3.26
N HIS A 19 -1.64 6.97 2.89
CA HIS A 19 -1.21 7.17 1.51
C HIS A 19 0.14 6.49 1.26
N ILE A 20 0.30 5.96 0.05
CA ILE A 20 1.56 5.40 -0.44
C ILE A 20 1.94 6.03 -1.77
N THR A 21 3.20 6.44 -1.87
CA THR A 21 3.76 6.97 -3.11
C THR A 21 4.47 5.85 -3.84
N LEU A 22 3.97 5.51 -5.03
CA LEU A 22 4.59 4.53 -5.92
C LEU A 22 5.46 5.24 -6.95
N ILE A 23 6.71 4.80 -7.06
CA ILE A 23 7.68 5.32 -8.04
C ILE A 23 7.81 4.30 -9.17
N ASP A 24 7.46 4.71 -10.38
CA ASP A 24 7.64 3.87 -11.58
C ASP A 24 9.09 3.87 -12.10
N ASP A 25 9.45 2.95 -13.00
CA ASP A 25 10.77 2.87 -13.68
C ASP A 25 11.22 4.21 -14.30
N GLN A 26 10.26 5.04 -14.72
CA GLN A 26 10.52 6.37 -15.25
C GLN A 26 10.87 7.44 -14.18
N GLY A 27 10.81 7.08 -12.89
CA GLY A 27 10.96 8.01 -11.76
C GLY A 27 9.75 8.89 -11.52
N ASN A 28 8.57 8.51 -12.04
CA ASN A 28 7.33 9.24 -11.78
C ASN A 28 6.73 8.78 -10.46
N GLU A 29 6.50 9.73 -9.57
CA GLU A 29 5.83 9.52 -8.28
C GLU A 29 4.31 9.63 -8.49
N THR A 30 3.58 8.56 -8.17
CA THR A 30 2.11 8.55 -8.18
C THR A 30 1.60 8.29 -6.78
N LEU A 31 0.67 9.12 -6.32
CA LEU A 31 0.06 8.99 -5.01
C LEU A 31 -1.11 8.02 -5.08
N TYR A 32 -1.12 7.07 -4.17
CA TYR A 32 -2.19 6.10 -3.98
C TYR A 32 -2.69 6.16 -2.55
N GLU A 33 -3.95 5.82 -2.36
CA GLU A 33 -4.56 5.68 -1.05
C GLU A 33 -4.76 4.20 -0.73
N ILE A 34 -4.33 3.80 0.46
CA ILE A 34 -4.48 2.43 0.97
C ILE A 34 -5.93 2.31 1.44
N LEU A 35 -6.66 1.42 0.77
CA LEU A 35 -8.02 1.05 1.14
C LEU A 35 -8.00 0.07 2.32
N LEU A 36 -7.12 -0.94 2.25
CA LEU A 36 -7.09 -2.04 3.21
C LEU A 36 -5.70 -2.67 3.25
N THR A 37 -5.26 -3.10 4.44
CA THR A 37 -4.05 -3.90 4.63
C THR A 37 -4.42 -5.30 5.13
N VAL A 38 -3.86 -6.32 4.48
CA VAL A 38 -4.06 -7.74 4.75
C VAL A 38 -2.77 -8.30 5.34
N ASP A 39 -2.83 -8.86 6.55
CA ASP A 39 -1.68 -9.54 7.17
C ASP A 39 -1.51 -10.93 6.55
N GLY A 40 -0.53 -11.05 5.66
CA GLY A 40 -0.12 -12.31 5.07
C GLY A 40 1.13 -12.90 5.72
N THR A 41 1.60 -12.31 6.82
CA THR A 41 2.90 -12.65 7.41
C THR A 41 2.86 -14.07 7.97
N GLU A 42 1.70 -14.54 8.44
CA GLU A 42 1.54 -15.91 8.95
C GLU A 42 1.65 -17.00 7.87
N GLU A 43 1.12 -16.75 6.66
CA GLU A 43 1.10 -17.75 5.58
C GLU A 43 2.26 -17.59 4.59
N PHE A 44 2.60 -16.35 4.22
CA PHE A 44 3.54 -16.04 3.15
C PHE A 44 4.78 -15.27 3.65
N GLY A 45 4.77 -14.81 4.90
CA GLY A 45 5.88 -14.03 5.48
C GLY A 45 5.97 -12.60 4.95
N ARG A 46 4.89 -12.07 4.35
CA ARG A 46 4.81 -10.72 3.79
C ARG A 46 3.40 -10.16 3.97
N ASN A 47 3.24 -8.85 4.00
CA ASN A 47 1.92 -8.21 4.08
C ASN A 47 1.39 -7.90 2.69
N TYR A 48 0.09 -7.65 2.55
CA TYR A 48 -0.51 -7.19 1.31
C TYR A 48 -1.29 -5.91 1.55
N VAL A 49 -1.25 -5.01 0.59
CA VAL A 49 -1.93 -3.72 0.64
C VAL A 49 -2.81 -3.57 -0.60
N LEU A 50 -4.06 -3.20 -0.38
CA LEU A 50 -5.01 -2.83 -1.42
C LEU A 50 -5.04 -1.32 -1.48
N LEU A 51 -4.83 -0.79 -2.66
CA LEU A 51 -4.70 0.63 -2.90
C LEU A 51 -5.43 1.05 -4.17
N TYR A 52 -5.80 2.32 -4.22
CA TYR A 52 -6.47 2.93 -5.36
C TYR A 52 -5.86 4.31 -5.64
N PRO A 53 -5.88 4.79 -6.90
CA PRO A 53 -5.26 6.06 -7.26
C PRO A 53 -5.86 7.23 -6.48
N ALA A 54 -5.00 7.96 -5.77
CA ALA A 54 -5.43 9.10 -4.96
C ALA A 54 -6.01 10.20 -5.86
N GLY A 55 -7.16 10.73 -5.48
CA GLY A 55 -7.84 11.78 -6.24
C GLY A 55 -8.83 11.30 -7.30
N VAL A 56 -9.11 9.99 -7.36
CA VAL A 56 -10.30 9.48 -8.06
C VAL A 56 -11.50 9.54 -7.10
N PRO A 57 -12.65 10.10 -7.49
CA PRO A 57 -13.83 10.12 -6.64
C PRO A 57 -14.33 8.69 -6.37
N GLU A 58 -14.78 8.46 -5.14
CA GLU A 58 -15.36 7.18 -4.67
C GLU A 58 -16.56 6.70 -5.51
N GLU A 59 -17.17 7.59 -6.30
CA GLU A 59 -18.32 7.32 -7.18
C GLU A 59 -17.94 6.80 -8.58
N GLU A 60 -16.65 6.74 -8.93
CA GLU A 60 -16.18 6.08 -10.16
C GLU A 60 -15.78 4.63 -9.89
N ASP A 61 -16.03 3.73 -10.85
CA ASP A 61 -15.49 2.36 -10.84
C ASP A 61 -13.95 2.43 -10.86
N VAL A 62 -13.34 2.51 -9.67
CA VAL A 62 -11.90 2.47 -9.47
C VAL A 62 -11.42 1.03 -9.53
N GLU A 63 -10.33 0.80 -10.29
CA GLU A 63 -9.65 -0.49 -10.27
C GLU A 63 -8.77 -0.56 -9.02
N LEU A 64 -9.16 -1.40 -8.06
CA LEU A 64 -8.36 -1.68 -6.88
C LEU A 64 -7.11 -2.45 -7.31
N GLN A 65 -5.96 -2.00 -6.84
CA GLN A 65 -4.69 -2.67 -7.06
C GLN A 65 -4.21 -3.30 -5.76
N ALA A 66 -3.77 -4.56 -5.82
CA ALA A 66 -3.21 -5.25 -4.66
C ALA A 66 -1.72 -5.53 -4.89
N TYR A 67 -0.91 -5.22 -3.88
CA TYR A 67 0.53 -5.43 -3.90
C TYR A 67 1.01 -6.12 -2.62
N ALA A 68 2.02 -6.96 -2.75
CA ALA A 68 2.74 -7.56 -1.64
C ALA A 68 3.78 -6.57 -1.11
N TYR A 69 3.63 -6.18 0.15
CA TYR A 69 4.59 -5.35 0.87
C TYR A 69 5.70 -6.19 1.49
N ILE A 70 6.92 -5.88 1.07
CA ILE A 70 8.16 -6.50 1.54
C ILE A 70 8.94 -5.44 2.31
N GLU A 71 9.01 -5.63 3.63
CA GLU A 71 9.81 -4.78 4.49
C GLU A 71 11.30 -4.97 4.18
N ASN A 72 12.02 -3.87 3.93
CA ASN A 72 13.46 -3.89 3.73
C ASN A 72 14.19 -4.00 5.08
N GLU A 73 15.27 -4.79 5.13
CA GLU A 73 16.08 -5.01 6.36
C GLU A 73 16.69 -3.72 6.94
N ASP A 74 16.79 -2.64 6.15
CA ASP A 74 17.34 -1.35 6.58
C ASP A 74 16.31 -0.45 7.31
N GLY A 75 15.04 -0.87 7.36
CA GLY A 75 13.93 -0.06 7.90
C GLY A 75 13.57 1.15 7.02
N SER A 76 14.06 1.16 5.77
CA SER A 76 13.71 2.13 4.74
C SER A 76 12.38 1.77 4.06
N GLU A 77 11.93 2.61 3.13
CA GLU A 77 10.77 2.37 2.25
C GLU A 77 10.77 0.90 1.75
N GLY A 78 9.71 0.15 2.07
CA GLY A 78 9.56 -1.25 1.66
C GLY A 78 9.34 -1.38 0.15
N GLU A 79 9.54 -2.57 -0.39
CA GLU A 79 9.26 -2.86 -1.80
C GLU A 79 7.83 -3.38 -1.97
N LEU A 80 7.17 -2.96 -3.04
CA LEU A 80 5.86 -3.46 -3.43
C LEU A 80 6.00 -4.37 -4.65
N GLU A 81 5.60 -5.63 -4.49
CA GLU A 81 5.58 -6.61 -5.57
C GLU A 81 4.14 -6.90 -6.03
N GLN A 82 3.99 -7.19 -7.32
CA GLN A 82 2.69 -7.62 -7.85
C GLN A 82 2.35 -9.02 -7.38
N ILE A 83 1.06 -9.24 -7.09
CA ILE A 83 0.57 -10.53 -6.62
C ILE A 83 0.26 -11.41 -7.84
N GLU A 84 1.02 -12.48 -7.99
CA GLU A 84 0.90 -13.39 -9.14
C GLU A 84 0.21 -14.71 -8.79
N THR A 85 0.05 -15.03 -7.50
CA THR A 85 -0.46 -16.35 -7.09
C THR A 85 -1.92 -16.33 -6.66
N GLU A 86 -2.69 -17.32 -7.10
CA GLU A 86 -4.10 -17.47 -6.76
C GLU A 86 -4.32 -17.61 -5.23
N ALA A 87 -3.37 -18.18 -4.49
CA ALA A 87 -3.49 -18.35 -3.05
C ALA A 87 -3.40 -17.01 -2.28
N GLU A 88 -2.55 -16.09 -2.73
CA GLU A 88 -2.47 -14.74 -2.16
C GLU A 88 -3.74 -13.94 -2.49
N TRP A 89 -4.24 -14.07 -3.72
CA TRP A 89 -5.51 -13.47 -4.14
C TRP A 89 -6.70 -14.00 -3.34
N ASP A 90 -6.80 -15.32 -3.11
CA ASP A 90 -7.88 -15.95 -2.33
C ASP A 90 -7.95 -15.38 -0.90
N MET A 91 -6.80 -15.20 -0.24
CA MET A 91 -6.72 -14.55 1.07
C MET A 91 -7.22 -13.10 1.02
N ILE A 92 -6.72 -12.32 0.06
CA ILE A 92 -7.09 -10.92 -0.09
C ILE A 92 -8.59 -10.78 -0.36
N GLU A 93 -9.14 -11.62 -1.24
CA GLU A 93 -10.56 -11.66 -1.53
C GLU A 93 -11.37 -12.02 -0.27
N GLU A 94 -10.92 -12.97 0.54
CA GLU A 94 -11.60 -13.32 1.81
C GLU A 94 -11.68 -12.12 2.77
N VAL A 95 -10.54 -11.45 2.99
CA VAL A 95 -10.48 -10.29 3.90
C VAL A 95 -11.24 -9.10 3.32
N PHE A 96 -11.11 -8.85 2.02
CA PHE A 96 -11.85 -7.79 1.32
C PHE A 96 -13.36 -8.01 1.37
N ASN A 97 -13.85 -9.22 1.10
CA ASN A 97 -15.27 -9.55 1.20
C ASN A 97 -15.79 -9.35 2.64
N THR A 98 -14.97 -9.69 3.64
CA THR A 98 -15.31 -9.45 5.05
C THR A 98 -15.41 -7.96 5.34
N PHE A 99 -14.43 -7.17 4.92
CA PHE A 99 -14.42 -5.71 5.08
C PHE A 99 -15.63 -5.04 4.40
N MET A 100 -15.95 -5.41 3.15
CA MET A 100 -17.13 -4.91 2.44
C MET A 100 -18.44 -5.30 3.14
N ALA A 101 -18.51 -6.50 3.72
CA ALA A 101 -19.68 -6.92 4.49
C ALA A 101 -19.83 -6.16 5.80
N GLU A 102 -18.73 -5.70 6.41
CA GLU A 102 -18.74 -4.83 7.60
C GLU A 102 -19.13 -3.39 7.27
N GLU A 103 -18.78 -2.86 6.10
CA GLU A 103 -19.19 -1.51 5.65
C GLU A 103 -20.68 -1.43 5.27
N GLU A 104 -21.32 -2.55 4.92
CA GLU A 104 -22.74 -2.60 4.56
C GLU A 104 -23.69 -2.73 5.78
N GLU A 105 -23.16 -2.90 7.01
CA GLU A 105 -23.92 -2.95 8.29
C GLU A 105 -24.02 -1.60 9.02
#